data_AF-A0A7C1M193-F1
#
_entry.id   AF-A0A7C1M193-F1
#
_cell.length_a   1.000
_cell.length_b   1.000
_cell.length_c   1.000
_cell.angle_alpha   90.00
_cell.angle_beta   90.00
_cell.angle_gamma   90.00
#
_symmetry.space_group_name_H-M   'P 1'
#
loop_
_entity.id
_entity.type
_entity.pdbx_description
1 polymer ?
#
loop_
_entity_poly.entity_id
_entity_poly.type
_entity_poly.pdbx_seq_one_letter_code
_entity_poly.pdbx_strand_id
1 'polypeptide(L)' 'MQIVELNIKLPYEGRGKILGRLYDKVRGRIRDIHFFPPDAEGMSEIKMELAEDNASRLLSELKKIVRNGKVTFKVLSDV' A
#
# COMPACT_ATOMS: atom_id res chain seq x y z
N MET A 1 -11.95 13.94 -5.78
CA MET A 1 -10.72 13.12 -5.84
C MET A 1 -10.20 12.99 -4.43
N GLN A 2 -10.09 11.78 -3.86
CA GLN A 2 -9.79 11.61 -2.43
C GLN A 2 -8.30 11.35 -2.22
N ILE A 3 -7.76 11.80 -1.09
CA ILE A 3 -6.42 11.41 -0.64
C ILE A 3 -6.59 10.23 0.32
N VAL A 4 -5.95 9.11 -0.02
CA VAL A 4 -5.99 7.89 0.78
C VAL A 4 -4.61 7.52 1.28
N GLU A 5 -4.50 7.21 2.56
CA GLU A 5 -3.34 6.57 3.15
C GLU A 5 -3.55 5.05 3.08
N LEU A 6 -2.57 4.37 2.51
CA LEU A 6 -2.44 2.93 2.53
C LEU A 6 -1.31 2.56 3.47
N ASN A 7 -1.58 1.64 4.37
CA ASN A 7 -0.57 1.00 5.17
C ASN A 7 -0.53 -0.49 4.82
N ILE A 8 0.64 -0.95 4.40
CA ILE A 8 0.89 -2.32 3.95
C ILE A 8 1.95 -2.93 4.85
N LYS A 9 1.59 -4.01 5.54
CA LYS A 9 2.51 -4.85 6.31
C LYS A 9 2.69 -6.19 5.60
N LEU A 10 3.92 -6.57 5.25
CA LEU A 10 4.22 -7.87 4.62
C LEU A 10 5.60 -8.40 5.04
N PRO A 11 5.88 -9.71 4.86
CA PRO A 11 7.20 -10.26 5.13
C PRO A 11 8.28 -9.51 4.33
N TYR A 12 9.41 -9.21 4.98
CA TYR A 12 10.53 -8.53 4.33
C TYR A 12 11.12 -9.37 3.19
N GLU A 13 11.23 -10.67 3.42
CA GLU A 13 11.71 -11.62 2.43
C GLU A 13 10.75 -11.71 1.24
N GLY A 14 11.28 -11.57 0.03
CA GLY A 14 10.47 -11.62 -1.19
C GLY A 14 9.56 -10.40 -1.45
N ARG A 15 9.59 -9.37 -0.59
CA ARG A 15 8.73 -8.17 -0.72
C ARG A 15 8.85 -7.46 -2.06
N GLY A 16 10.03 -7.50 -2.69
CA GLY A 16 10.30 -6.81 -3.96
C GLY A 16 9.33 -7.20 -5.09
N LYS A 17 8.94 -8.49 -5.18
CA LYS A 17 7.98 -8.97 -6.19
C LYS A 17 6.58 -8.40 -5.96
N ILE A 18 6.19 -8.28 -4.70
CA ILE A 18 4.89 -7.71 -4.30
C ILE A 18 4.90 -6.20 -4.56
N LEU A 19 5.98 -5.52 -4.17
CA LEU A 19 6.18 -4.09 -4.40
C LEU A 19 6.11 -3.71 -5.89
N GLY A 20 6.73 -4.49 -6.78
CA GLY A 20 6.64 -4.23 -8.22
C GLY A 20 5.19 -4.27 -8.72
N ARG A 21 4.43 -5.29 -8.31
CA ARG A 21 3.00 -5.41 -8.68
C ARG A 21 2.14 -4.31 -8.07
N LEU A 22 2.43 -3.89 -6.84
CA LEU A 22 1.75 -2.77 -6.19
C LEU A 22 2.03 -1.49 -6.97
N TYR A 23 3.30 -1.21 -7.26
CA TYR A 23 3.72 -0.04 -8.02
C TYR A 23 3.06 0.01 -9.41
N ASP A 24 3.02 -1.09 -10.16
CA ASP A 24 2.34 -1.15 -11.46
C ASP A 24 0.86 -0.77 -11.38
N LYS A 25 0.20 -1.07 -10.26
CA LYS A 25 -1.15 -0.60 -10.00
C LYS A 25 -1.19 0.86 -9.67
N VAL A 26 -0.44 1.32 -8.67
CA VAL A 26 -0.62 2.66 -8.09
C VAL A 26 0.21 3.76 -8.75
N ARG A 27 1.09 3.43 -9.71
CA ARG A 27 1.93 4.41 -10.41
C ARG A 27 1.11 5.57 -10.98
N GLY A 28 1.65 6.77 -10.88
CA GLY A 28 0.97 8.01 -11.30
C GLY A 28 -0.07 8.55 -10.31
N ARG A 29 -0.45 7.77 -9.28
CA ARG A 29 -1.35 8.21 -8.20
C ARG A 29 -0.63 8.45 -6.88
N ILE A 30 0.62 8.00 -6.74
CA ILE A 30 1.43 8.14 -5.53
C ILE A 30 1.77 9.62 -5.33
N ARG A 31 1.37 10.17 -4.18
CA ARG A 31 1.79 11.50 -3.71
C ARG A 31 3.02 11.39 -2.82
N ASP A 32 3.04 10.38 -1.96
CA ASP A 32 4.13 10.15 -1.02
C ASP A 32 4.26 8.66 -0.68
N ILE A 33 5.48 8.24 -0.30
CA ILE A 33 5.77 6.86 0.09
C ILE A 33 6.88 6.79 1.13
N HIS A 34 6.61 6.03 2.19
CA HIS A 34 7.54 5.79 3.28
C HIS A 34 7.76 4.29 3.48
N PHE A 35 9.03 3.89 3.46
CA PHE A 35 9.45 2.52 3.73
C PHE A 35 10.07 2.46 5.13
N PHE A 36 9.50 1.60 5.98
CA PHE A 36 10.04 1.37 7.31
C PHE A 36 10.97 0.15 7.28
N PRO A 37 12.01 0.12 8.15
CA PRO A 37 12.78 -1.08 8.37
C PRO A 37 11.88 -2.22 8.86
N PRO A 38 12.27 -3.50 8.65
CA PRO A 38 11.51 -4.62 9.18
C PRO A 38 11.49 -4.59 10.71
N ASP A 39 10.39 -5.04 11.30
CA ASP A 39 10.27 -5.27 12.73
C ASP A 39 11.00 -6.55 13.19
N ALA A 40 10.98 -6.82 14.49
CA ALA A 40 11.62 -7.99 15.09
C ALA A 40 11.06 -9.34 14.58
N GLU A 41 9.87 -9.35 13.98
CA GLU A 41 9.24 -10.53 13.38
C GLU A 41 9.60 -10.68 11.88
N GLY A 42 10.44 -9.79 11.35
CA GLY A 42 10.82 -9.77 9.94
C GLY A 42 9.75 -9.19 9.02
N MET A 43 8.79 -8.42 9.56
CA MET A 43 7.72 -7.80 8.78
C MET A 43 8.08 -6.37 8.41
N SER A 44 7.99 -6.06 7.12
CA SER A 44 8.14 -4.71 6.58
C SER A 44 6.81 -3.97 6.63
N GLU A 45 6.86 -2.70 7.02
CA GLU A 45 5.74 -1.76 6.89
C GLU A 45 6.03 -0.72 5.80
N ILE A 46 5.02 -0.40 5.00
CA ILE A 46 5.07 0.62 3.95
C ILE A 46 3.82 1.49 4.09
N LYS A 47 4.03 2.80 4.14
CA LYS A 47 2.93 3.78 4.08
C LYS A 47 2.98 4.53 2.77
N MET A 48 1.84 4.64 2.11
CA MET A 48 1.70 5.36 0.83
C MET A 48 0.51 6.29 0.89
N GLU A 49 0.68 7.51 0.43
CA GLU A 49 -0.42 8.42 0.15
C GLU A 49 -0.72 8.39 -1.35
N LEU A 50 -1.98 8.14 -1.70
CA LEU A 50 -2.43 8.11 -3.08
C LEU A 50 -3.58 9.09 -3.31
N ALA A 51 -3.62 9.67 -4.50
CA ALA A 51 -4.82 10.31 -5.03
C ALA A 51 -5.68 9.24 -5.74
N GLU A 52 -6.89 8.99 -5.23
CA GLU A 52 -7.78 7.95 -5.74
C GLU A 52 -9.25 8.38 -5.68
N ASP A 53 -10.02 8.07 -6.73
CA ASP A 53 -11.45 8.35 -6.77
C ASP A 53 -12.28 7.18 -6.22
N ASN A 54 -11.77 5.95 -6.30
CA ASN A 54 -12.44 4.75 -5.80
C ASN A 54 -11.54 3.91 -4.88
N ALA A 55 -11.42 4.38 -3.63
CA ALA A 55 -10.61 3.74 -2.59
C ALA A 55 -11.00 2.27 -2.31
N SER A 56 -12.30 1.98 -2.28
CA SER A 56 -12.83 0.64 -1.97
C SER A 56 -12.43 -0.39 -3.03
N ARG A 57 -12.51 -0.03 -4.32
CA ARG A 57 -12.07 -0.91 -5.42
C ARG A 57 -10.57 -1.15 -5.33
N LEU A 58 -9.79 -0.07 -5.13
CA LEU A 58 -8.34 -0.17 -5.02
C LEU A 58 -7.94 -1.11 -3.86
N LEU A 59 -8.55 -0.97 -2.68
CA LEU A 59 -8.28 -1.84 -1.54
C LEU A 59 -8.50 -3.33 -1.87
N SER A 60 -9.59 -3.65 -2.57
CA SER A 60 -9.88 -5.03 -2.99
C SER A 60 -8.81 -5.59 -3.93
N GLU A 61 -8.34 -4.77 -4.88
CA GLU A 61 -7.26 -5.16 -5.79
C GLU A 61 -5.92 -5.34 -5.05
N LEU A 62 -5.58 -4.43 -4.14
CA LEU A 62 -4.33 -4.50 -3.37
C LEU A 62 -4.29 -5.71 -2.43
N LYS A 63 -5.41 -6.04 -1.77
CA LYS A 63 -5.50 -7.26 -0.92
C LYS A 63 -5.18 -8.53 -1.71
N LYS A 64 -5.59 -8.62 -2.98
CA LYS A 64 -5.27 -9.77 -3.86
C LYS A 64 -3.78 -9.86 -4.21
N ILE A 65 -3.07 -8.73 -4.24
CA ILE A 65 -1.64 -8.64 -4.55
C ILE A 65 -0.81 -9.00 -3.31
N VAL A 66 -1.18 -8.45 -2.14
CA VAL A 66 -0.40 -8.59 -0.90
C VAL A 66 -0.52 -9.98 -0.28
N ARG A 67 -1.63 -10.72 -0.52
CA ARG A 67 -1.88 -12.11 -0.10
C ARG A 67 -1.56 -12.42 1.37
N ASN A 68 -0.29 -12.66 1.69
CA ASN A 68 0.22 -13.03 3.02
C ASN A 68 0.56 -11.82 3.91
N GLY A 69 0.17 -10.62 3.50
CA GLY A 69 0.34 -9.40 4.29
C GLY A 69 -1.00 -8.74 4.63
N LYS A 70 -0.93 -7.71 5.46
CA LYS A 70 -2.07 -6.89 5.87
C LYS A 70 -2.06 -5.59 5.08
N VAL A 71 -3.22 -5.22 4.54
CA VAL A 71 -3.45 -3.91 3.93
C VAL A 71 -4.55 -3.23 4.70
N THR A 72 -4.25 -2.06 5.25
CA THR A 72 -5.23 -1.16 5.87
C THR A 72 -5.28 0.14 5.09
N PHE A 73 -6.43 0.79 5.09
CA PHE A 73 -6.64 2.06 4.41
C PHE A 73 -7.24 3.07 5.38
N LYS A 74 -6.94 4.35 5.14
CA LYS A 74 -7.54 5.49 5.82
C LYS A 74 -7.77 6.59 4.79
N VAL A 75 -8.98 7.14 4.72
CA VAL A 75 -9.23 8.35 3.92
C VAL A 75 -8.71 9.54 4.73
N LEU A 76 -7.78 10.29 4.16
CA LEU A 76 -7.16 11.45 4.81
C LEU A 76 -7.95 12.73 4.53
N SER A 77 -8.50 12.86 3.32
CA SER A 77 -9.26 14.04 2.91
C SER A 77 -10.11 13.73 1.69
N ASP A 78 -11.34 14.24 1.69
CA ASP A 78 -12.19 14.35 0.51
C ASP A 78 -11.96 15.74 -0.11
N VAL A 79 -11.51 15.79 -1.37
CA VAL A 79 -11.44 17.01 -2.18
C VAL A 79 -12.52 16.98 -3.25
#